data_AF-A0A6G0R1Q5-F1
#
_entry.id   AF-A0A6G0R1Q5-F1
#
_cell.length_a   1.000
_cell.length_b   1.000
_cell.length_c   1.000
_cell.angle_alpha   90.00
_cell.angle_beta   90.00
_cell.angle_gamma   90.00
#
_symmetry.space_group_name_H-M   'P 1'
#
loop_
_entity.id
_entity.type
_entity.pdbx_description
1 polymer ?
#
loop_
_entity_poly.entity_id
_entity_poly.type
_entity_poly.pdbx_seq_one_letter_code
_entity_poly.pdbx_strand_id
1 'polypeptide(L)'
;MARIQVASTVGGSDSSWAQAVLSRWASHYLDRRNRDNIRQQQTTSEALIKKNHDRQLIAREKAFERRFPFSWLRFLASLISLGLVFSDIFRGSLGVSDLEKFYPSLHPDEVLGFKTSWNYSVFAATKEEAYSGNVNAAVWTYKFDSTSITWRAFVRHFAISDYPDCLLYKCHCPGESLDGAIAFKMIDRIVDAVAGLNNTRTNIQSTKLQPVGLTLRTENEYIDRLHEFLLPKWFTNFNWRTNQALYYSPELLSTRNAASICFTANGSRGKVPHFCHELWINLDRSCAPSDISSRAAGLLYLHTTTRLREVQARFPNATVDLTFLESQEDLQVCRGGLSSTGFRRSDVNYRYETGLLVSDVVQWYRLVAALRGFGQSYFWLRGIGLMLSCYFVHGTSSSHNKLSIWRRLRKARRLFMIVPTQCVVYGSSIPIVCYVVAHLLDAPFTYNVLEGHFFSEAGVLSIEPKAFVSYAVVQMRSVWVYALAWHLVVQTSALREIIRTNQIHIGVLGVPEFLLSTLSSVTLVAQYRSTSFRSSKILRMMVLPDNVGNGWRTAKYQYSFAHRGRGSVLLSGVVIDLKFLICLLFLLAALWVVHEVRCVSVVRELLLVLYFNLFTGVCD
;
A
#
# COMPACT_ATOMS: atom_id res chain seq x y z
N MET A 1 17.52 -83.71 -30.95
CA MET A 1 17.58 -85.13 -30.52
C MET A 1 18.62 -85.82 -31.39
N ALA A 2 19.74 -86.23 -30.81
CA ALA A 2 20.77 -87.04 -31.46
C ALA A 2 20.94 -88.33 -30.63
N ARG A 3 20.94 -89.49 -31.28
CA ARG A 3 21.13 -90.81 -30.62
C ARG A 3 22.58 -90.94 -30.19
N ILE A 4 22.80 -91.06 -28.88
CA ILE A 4 24.10 -91.48 -28.33
C ILE A 4 24.04 -93.00 -28.19
N GLN A 5 24.85 -93.72 -28.98
CA GLN A 5 25.13 -95.14 -28.75
C GLN A 5 26.21 -95.27 -27.67
N VAL A 6 25.91 -96.01 -26.61
CA VAL A 6 26.88 -96.39 -25.59
C VAL A 6 27.23 -97.86 -25.81
N ALA A 7 28.51 -98.16 -26.00
CA ALA A 7 29.02 -99.51 -26.15
C ALA A 7 28.90 -100.28 -24.82
N SER A 8 28.49 -101.55 -24.89
CA SER A 8 28.46 -102.44 -23.73
C SER A 8 29.85 -103.03 -23.47
N THR A 9 30.34 -102.87 -22.25
CA THR A 9 31.46 -103.65 -21.72
C THR A 9 30.92 -104.58 -20.63
N VAL A 10 31.26 -105.86 -20.77
CA VAL A 10 30.89 -106.95 -19.88
C VAL A 10 31.79 -106.92 -18.64
N GLY A 11 31.19 -106.99 -17.45
CA GLY A 11 31.84 -107.48 -16.23
C GLY A 11 31.86 -106.52 -15.03
N GLY A 12 31.13 -106.87 -13.97
CA GLY A 12 31.51 -106.56 -12.58
C GLY A 12 31.09 -105.20 -12.00
N SER A 13 30.05 -105.22 -11.15
CA SER A 13 29.72 -104.31 -10.03
C SER A 13 29.91 -102.77 -10.08
N ASP A 14 30.05 -102.11 -11.23
CA ASP A 14 30.23 -100.63 -11.29
C ASP A 14 29.09 -99.83 -11.95
N SER A 15 27.92 -100.46 -12.16
CA SER A 15 26.78 -99.81 -12.83
C SER A 15 26.12 -98.67 -12.03
N SER A 16 26.29 -98.65 -10.70
CA SER A 16 25.76 -97.59 -9.82
C SER A 16 26.58 -96.30 -9.90
N TRP A 17 27.90 -96.41 -10.12
CA TRP A 17 28.79 -95.26 -10.22
C TRP A 17 28.59 -94.49 -11.52
N ALA A 18 28.41 -95.20 -12.65
CA ALA A 18 28.13 -94.57 -13.95
C ALA A 18 26.80 -93.78 -13.95
N GLN A 19 25.75 -94.29 -13.31
CA GLN A 19 24.48 -93.57 -13.15
C GLN A 19 24.59 -92.36 -12.22
N ALA A 20 25.39 -92.46 -11.15
CA ALA A 20 25.65 -91.34 -10.25
C ALA A 20 26.44 -90.21 -10.94
N VAL A 21 27.41 -90.54 -11.80
CA VAL A 21 28.19 -89.54 -12.55
C VAL A 21 27.32 -88.86 -13.61
N LEU A 22 26.48 -89.61 -14.34
CA LEU A 22 25.58 -89.04 -15.35
C LEU A 22 24.48 -88.16 -14.74
N SER A 23 23.91 -88.53 -13.59
CA SER A 23 22.91 -87.70 -12.90
C SER A 23 23.52 -86.40 -12.36
N ARG A 24 24.76 -86.46 -11.84
CA ARG A 24 25.51 -85.28 -11.37
C ARG A 24 25.90 -84.36 -12.51
N TRP A 25 26.27 -84.92 -13.67
CA TRP A 25 26.55 -84.14 -14.89
C TRP A 25 25.28 -83.48 -15.45
N ALA A 26 24.16 -84.21 -15.52
CA ALA A 26 22.88 -83.65 -15.96
C ALA A 26 22.35 -82.55 -15.05
N SER A 27 22.49 -82.71 -13.72
CA SER A 27 22.21 -81.69 -12.71
C SER A 27 23.05 -80.43 -12.94
N HIS A 28 24.37 -80.58 -13.11
CA HIS A 28 25.25 -79.45 -13.37
C HIS A 28 24.95 -78.76 -14.71
N TYR A 29 24.58 -79.52 -15.74
CA TYR A 29 24.25 -78.98 -17.06
C TYR A 29 22.93 -78.19 -17.03
N LEU A 30 21.91 -78.70 -16.34
CA LEU A 30 20.63 -78.00 -16.14
C LEU A 30 20.81 -76.73 -15.30
N ASP A 31 21.62 -76.79 -14.24
CA ASP A 31 21.92 -75.62 -13.40
C ASP A 31 22.73 -74.56 -14.16
N ARG A 32 23.66 -74.97 -15.04
CA ARG A 32 24.41 -74.05 -15.91
C ARG A 32 23.50 -73.38 -16.95
N ARG A 33 22.61 -74.15 -17.59
CA ARG A 33 21.62 -73.62 -18.54
C ARG A 33 20.62 -72.67 -17.87
N ASN A 34 20.22 -72.96 -16.64
CA ASN A 34 19.34 -72.09 -15.87
C ASN A 34 20.05 -70.77 -15.51
N ARG A 35 21.34 -70.83 -15.14
CA ARG A 35 22.18 -69.64 -14.91
C ARG A 35 22.39 -68.80 -16.16
N ASP A 36 22.55 -69.43 -17.32
CA ASP A 36 22.72 -68.72 -18.59
C ASP A 36 21.41 -68.08 -19.07
N ASN A 37 20.26 -68.74 -18.88
CA ASN A 37 18.94 -68.14 -19.12
C ASN A 37 18.67 -66.94 -18.20
N ILE A 38 19.03 -67.03 -16.91
CA ILE A 38 18.92 -65.91 -15.95
C ILE A 38 19.84 -64.74 -16.35
N ARG A 39 21.04 -65.03 -16.88
CA ARG A 39 21.96 -64.02 -17.42
C ARG A 39 21.44 -63.38 -18.71
N GLN A 40 20.81 -64.14 -19.60
CA GLN A 40 20.17 -63.61 -20.81
C GLN A 40 18.95 -62.74 -20.49
N GLN A 41 18.15 -63.13 -19.49
CA GLN A 41 16.99 -62.33 -19.06
C GLN A 41 17.39 -61.02 -18.34
N GLN A 42 18.61 -60.95 -17.79
CA GLN A 42 19.19 -59.73 -17.20
C GLN A 42 19.93 -58.82 -18.21
N THR A 43 20.17 -59.29 -19.45
CA THR A 43 20.93 -58.55 -20.47
C THR A 43 20.08 -58.01 -21.61
N THR A 44 18.76 -58.20 -21.58
CA THR A 44 17.85 -57.51 -22.51
C THR A 44 17.97 -55.99 -22.31
N SER A 45 18.02 -55.26 -23.42
CA SER A 45 18.15 -53.79 -23.42
C SER A 45 17.10 -53.12 -22.53
N GLU A 46 15.88 -53.65 -22.50
CA GLU A 46 14.78 -53.19 -21.64
C GLU A 46 15.07 -53.38 -20.15
N ALA A 47 15.62 -54.53 -19.73
CA ALA A 47 15.99 -54.77 -18.34
C ALA A 47 17.14 -53.86 -17.90
N LEU A 48 18.06 -53.55 -18.82
CA LEU A 48 19.21 -52.67 -18.57
C LEU A 48 18.79 -51.19 -18.50
N ILE A 49 17.87 -50.76 -19.37
CA ILE A 49 17.23 -49.44 -19.33
C ILE A 49 16.46 -49.28 -18.02
N LYS A 50 15.65 -50.27 -17.64
CA LYS A 50 14.88 -50.26 -16.38
C LYS A 50 15.79 -50.18 -15.16
N LYS A 51 16.86 -50.99 -15.12
CA LYS A 51 17.84 -50.99 -14.02
C LYS A 51 18.62 -49.67 -13.93
N ASN A 52 18.98 -49.06 -15.05
CA ASN A 52 19.63 -47.75 -15.07
C ASN A 52 18.67 -46.64 -14.63
N HIS A 53 17.40 -46.71 -15.04
CA HIS A 53 16.36 -45.78 -14.60
C HIS A 53 16.13 -45.88 -13.08
N ASP A 54 16.00 -47.10 -12.55
CA ASP A 54 15.85 -47.34 -11.11
C ASP A 54 17.06 -46.84 -10.31
N ARG A 55 18.28 -47.07 -10.81
CA ARG A 55 19.51 -46.53 -10.18
C ARG A 55 19.55 -45.00 -10.19
N GLN A 56 19.14 -44.36 -11.28
CA GLN A 56 19.04 -42.91 -11.36
C GLN A 56 17.97 -42.37 -10.40
N LEU A 57 16.84 -43.04 -10.26
CA LEU A 57 15.79 -42.68 -9.30
C LEU A 57 16.31 -42.77 -7.85
N ILE A 58 16.97 -43.87 -7.48
CA ILE A 58 17.54 -44.06 -6.13
C ILE A 58 18.64 -43.03 -5.85
N ALA A 59 19.51 -42.73 -6.84
CA ALA A 59 20.55 -41.73 -6.69
C ALA A 59 19.96 -40.32 -6.52
N ARG A 60 18.90 -39.99 -7.27
CA ARG A 60 18.16 -38.73 -7.14
C ARG A 60 17.46 -38.63 -5.78
N GLU A 61 16.82 -39.69 -5.32
CA GLU A 61 16.16 -39.75 -4.01
C GLU A 61 17.16 -39.50 -2.88
N LYS A 62 18.31 -40.19 -2.88
CA LYS A 62 19.39 -39.98 -1.91
C LYS A 62 19.99 -38.57 -1.98
N ALA A 63 20.15 -38.01 -3.17
CA ALA A 63 20.65 -36.64 -3.34
C ALA A 63 19.62 -35.61 -2.83
N PHE A 64 18.34 -35.86 -3.04
CA PHE A 64 17.25 -34.99 -2.61
C PHE A 64 17.10 -34.99 -1.09
N GLU A 65 17.12 -36.16 -0.45
CA GLU A 65 17.07 -36.29 1.01
C GLU A 65 18.29 -35.65 1.70
N ARG A 66 19.48 -35.75 1.11
CA ARG A 66 20.70 -35.11 1.65
C ARG A 66 20.71 -33.60 1.50
N ARG A 67 20.13 -33.05 0.42
CA ARG A 67 20.18 -31.61 0.13
C ARG A 67 19.04 -30.82 0.76
N PHE A 68 17.91 -31.45 1.09
CA PHE A 68 16.75 -30.76 1.65
C PHE A 68 16.25 -31.47 2.92
N PRO A 69 16.97 -31.33 4.05
CA PRO A 69 16.47 -31.85 5.32
C PRO A 69 15.15 -31.16 5.67
N PHE A 70 14.19 -31.97 6.14
CA PHE A 70 12.90 -31.47 6.57
C PHE A 70 13.08 -30.50 7.74
N SER A 71 12.63 -29.26 7.57
CA SER A 71 12.64 -28.23 8.61
C SER A 71 11.19 -27.93 9.00
N TRP A 72 10.87 -28.11 10.28
CA TRP A 72 9.55 -27.77 10.82
C TRP A 72 9.21 -26.28 10.65
N LEU A 73 10.21 -25.40 10.74
CA LEU A 73 10.04 -23.97 10.53
C LEU A 73 9.63 -23.66 9.09
N ARG A 74 10.35 -24.25 8.11
CA ARG A 74 9.99 -24.12 6.69
C ARG A 74 8.60 -24.66 6.44
N PHE A 75 8.28 -25.83 6.98
CA PHE A 75 6.96 -26.42 6.87
C PHE A 75 5.85 -25.49 7.39
N LEU A 76 5.99 -24.93 8.59
CA LEU A 76 5.00 -24.02 9.17
C LEU A 76 4.86 -22.75 8.32
N ALA A 77 5.99 -22.15 7.92
CA ALA A 77 5.98 -20.95 7.09
C ALA A 77 5.35 -21.20 5.70
N SER A 78 5.67 -22.33 5.07
CA SER A 78 5.09 -22.77 3.81
C SER A 78 3.58 -23.02 3.95
N LEU A 79 3.13 -23.68 5.02
CA LEU A 79 1.70 -23.93 5.27
C LEU A 79 0.94 -22.62 5.48
N ILE A 80 1.50 -21.70 6.25
CA ILE A 80 0.93 -20.36 6.46
C ILE A 80 0.87 -19.61 5.13
N SER A 81 1.94 -19.58 4.35
CA SER A 81 1.98 -18.92 3.04
C SER A 81 0.92 -19.49 2.08
N LEU A 82 0.78 -20.81 2.02
CA LEU A 82 -0.22 -21.47 1.19
C LEU A 82 -1.65 -21.14 1.66
N GLY A 83 -1.87 -21.14 2.98
CA GLY A 83 -3.13 -20.71 3.59
C GLY A 83 -3.48 -19.27 3.26
N LEU A 84 -2.51 -18.34 3.30
CA LEU A 84 -2.71 -16.93 2.95
C LEU A 84 -3.06 -16.75 1.48
N VAL A 85 -2.40 -17.49 0.56
CA VAL A 85 -2.69 -17.43 -0.88
C VAL A 85 -4.05 -18.05 -1.20
N PHE A 86 -4.41 -19.17 -0.56
CA PHE A 86 -5.71 -19.82 -0.79
C PHE A 86 -6.89 -19.09 -0.16
N SER A 87 -6.64 -18.26 0.85
CA SER A 87 -7.66 -17.44 1.50
C SER A 87 -7.72 -16.01 0.98
N ASP A 88 -6.98 -15.65 -0.09
CA ASP A 88 -6.87 -14.25 -0.51
C ASP A 88 -8.22 -13.61 -0.85
N ILE A 89 -9.08 -14.32 -1.61
CA ILE A 89 -10.44 -13.84 -1.90
C ILE A 89 -11.29 -13.70 -0.63
N PHE A 90 -11.24 -14.69 0.27
CA PHE A 90 -12.05 -14.68 1.49
C PHE A 90 -11.62 -13.57 2.46
N ARG A 91 -10.33 -13.26 2.49
CA ARG A 91 -9.73 -12.28 3.40
C ARG A 91 -9.80 -10.87 2.84
N GLY A 92 -9.53 -10.69 1.55
CA GLY A 92 -9.39 -9.39 0.91
C GLY A 92 -10.56 -8.98 0.01
N SER A 93 -11.62 -9.79 -0.05
CA SER A 93 -12.78 -9.61 -0.94
C SER A 93 -12.46 -9.73 -2.44
N LEU A 94 -13.51 -9.96 -3.23
CA LEU A 94 -13.47 -9.95 -4.69
C LEU A 94 -13.30 -8.55 -5.28
N GLY A 95 -13.61 -7.50 -4.52
CA GLY A 95 -13.57 -6.11 -4.96
C GLY A 95 -14.59 -5.27 -4.19
N VAL A 96 -14.82 -4.04 -4.67
CA VAL A 96 -15.80 -3.11 -4.11
C VAL A 96 -17.05 -3.11 -4.99
N SER A 97 -18.12 -3.77 -4.54
CA SER A 97 -19.38 -3.84 -5.29
C SER A 97 -20.31 -2.67 -5.04
N ASP A 98 -20.16 -2.02 -3.89
CA ASP A 98 -21.02 -0.93 -3.43
C ASP A 98 -20.22 -0.07 -2.45
N LEU A 99 -20.03 1.20 -2.79
CA LEU A 99 -19.35 2.19 -1.95
C LEU A 99 -20.29 2.77 -0.89
N GLU A 100 -21.58 2.90 -1.21
CA GLU A 100 -22.57 3.58 -0.38
C GLU A 100 -22.84 2.79 0.91
N LYS A 101 -22.60 1.48 0.88
CA LYS A 101 -22.63 0.61 2.06
C LYS A 101 -21.61 1.03 3.14
N PHE A 102 -20.48 1.62 2.75
CA PHE A 102 -19.36 1.91 3.65
C PHE A 102 -19.09 3.40 3.83
N TYR A 103 -19.47 4.21 2.86
CA TYR A 103 -19.23 5.65 2.84
C TYR A 103 -20.52 6.37 2.46
N PRO A 104 -20.93 7.42 3.18
CA PRO A 104 -22.07 8.21 2.76
C PRO A 104 -21.80 8.84 1.39
N SER A 105 -22.76 8.65 0.49
CA SER A 105 -22.75 9.17 -0.89
C SER A 105 -23.30 10.59 -0.89
N LEU A 106 -22.53 11.53 -1.47
CA LEU A 106 -23.02 12.90 -1.68
C LEU A 106 -23.53 13.07 -3.12
N HIS A 107 -22.83 12.48 -4.08
CA HIS A 107 -23.17 12.42 -5.49
C HIS A 107 -22.87 11.01 -6.03
N PRO A 108 -23.46 10.63 -7.18
CA PRO A 108 -22.99 9.45 -7.91
C PRO A 108 -21.48 9.53 -8.12
N ASP A 109 -20.77 8.46 -7.75
CA ASP A 109 -19.30 8.33 -7.81
C ASP A 109 -18.50 9.27 -6.90
N GLU A 110 -19.13 10.04 -5.99
CA GLU A 110 -18.47 10.89 -5.00
C GLU A 110 -18.93 10.54 -3.57
N VAL A 111 -17.99 10.00 -2.80
CA VAL A 111 -18.20 9.57 -1.41
C VAL A 111 -17.28 10.32 -0.46
N LEU A 112 -17.61 10.30 0.83
CA LEU A 112 -16.76 10.92 1.85
C LEU A 112 -15.49 10.10 2.10
N GLY A 113 -14.32 10.66 1.75
CA GLY A 113 -13.02 10.03 1.90
C GLY A 113 -12.63 9.73 3.36
N PHE A 114 -13.10 10.53 4.32
CA PHE A 114 -12.86 10.31 5.76
C PHE A 114 -13.96 9.46 6.45
N LYS A 115 -14.90 8.88 5.70
CA LYS A 115 -16.16 8.29 6.21
C LYS A 115 -17.13 9.28 6.88
N THR A 116 -16.66 10.47 7.23
CA THR A 116 -17.43 11.51 7.91
C THR A 116 -16.89 12.88 7.54
N SER A 117 -17.73 13.91 7.62
CA SER A 117 -17.26 15.27 7.81
C SER A 117 -17.05 15.52 9.31
N TRP A 118 -16.12 16.40 9.64
CA TRP A 118 -15.71 16.70 11.01
C TRP A 118 -16.27 18.05 11.44
N ASN A 119 -16.76 18.11 12.67
CA ASN A 119 -17.13 19.34 13.38
C ASN A 119 -16.31 19.39 14.68
N TYR A 120 -15.11 19.95 14.61
CA TYR A 120 -14.20 20.04 15.72
C TYR A 120 -14.79 20.86 16.87
N SER A 121 -14.59 20.39 18.10
CA SER A 121 -14.88 21.20 19.28
C SER A 121 -13.92 22.38 19.31
N VAL A 122 -14.46 23.56 19.57
CA VAL A 122 -13.66 24.80 19.63
C VAL A 122 -13.94 25.46 20.96
N PHE A 123 -12.87 25.76 21.68
CA PHE A 123 -12.92 26.53 22.91
C PHE A 123 -13.24 28.00 22.60
N ALA A 124 -14.17 28.59 23.34
CA ALA A 124 -14.50 30.00 23.25
C ALA A 124 -13.93 30.71 24.48
N ALA A 125 -13.08 31.71 24.25
CA ALA A 125 -12.45 32.49 25.30
C ALA A 125 -12.75 33.98 25.09
N THR A 126 -12.96 34.74 26.16
CA THR A 126 -12.89 36.20 26.10
C THR A 126 -11.44 36.67 26.04
N LYS A 127 -11.24 37.97 25.77
CA LYS A 127 -9.90 38.58 25.82
C LYS A 127 -9.29 38.43 27.21
N GLU A 128 -10.05 38.67 28.26
CA GLU A 128 -9.59 38.59 29.65
C GLU A 128 -9.17 37.16 30.01
N GLU A 129 -9.97 36.16 29.60
CA GLU A 129 -9.67 34.75 29.80
C GLU A 129 -8.39 34.35 29.04
N ALA A 130 -8.26 34.76 27.78
CA ALA A 130 -7.07 34.47 26.97
C ALA A 130 -5.80 35.11 27.56
N TYR A 131 -5.91 36.31 28.14
CA TYR A 131 -4.79 37.05 28.74
C TYR A 131 -4.48 36.64 30.18
N SER A 132 -5.33 35.80 30.80
CA SER A 132 -5.11 35.30 32.16
C SER A 132 -3.95 34.30 32.28
N GLY A 133 -3.42 33.80 31.16
CA GLY A 133 -2.38 32.76 31.11
C GLY A 133 -2.90 31.33 31.36
N ASN A 134 -4.20 31.16 31.61
CA ASN A 134 -4.82 29.84 31.86
C ASN A 134 -5.29 29.13 30.57
N VAL A 135 -5.29 29.83 29.44
CA VAL A 135 -5.73 29.30 28.14
C VAL A 135 -4.51 29.05 27.28
N ASN A 136 -4.39 27.83 26.76
CA ASN A 136 -3.32 27.46 25.84
C ASN A 136 -3.91 27.00 24.51
N ALA A 137 -3.28 27.41 23.43
CA ALA A 137 -3.61 27.01 22.07
C ALA A 137 -2.59 26.01 21.54
N ALA A 138 -3.00 24.92 20.89
CA ALA A 138 -2.07 23.94 20.34
C ALA A 138 -1.32 24.50 19.12
N VAL A 139 0.02 24.40 19.08
CA VAL A 139 0.82 24.76 17.91
C VAL A 139 0.42 23.93 16.69
N TRP A 140 0.07 22.66 16.91
CA TRP A 140 -0.36 21.73 15.86
C TRP A 140 -1.50 22.29 15.00
N THR A 141 -2.52 22.80 15.67
CA THR A 141 -3.70 23.45 15.11
C THR A 141 -3.37 24.61 14.19
N TYR A 142 -2.34 25.40 14.47
CA TYR A 142 -2.03 26.61 13.68
C TYR A 142 -0.86 26.43 12.70
N LYS A 143 -0.10 25.34 12.83
CA LYS A 143 1.09 25.08 12.01
C LYS A 143 0.95 23.88 11.09
N PHE A 144 0.53 22.74 11.61
CA PHE A 144 0.69 21.44 10.96
C PHE A 144 -0.59 20.92 10.31
N ASP A 145 -1.74 21.30 10.85
CA ASP A 145 -3.07 20.91 10.39
C ASP A 145 -3.36 21.38 8.95
N SER A 146 -4.18 20.66 8.17
CA SER A 146 -4.63 21.12 6.84
C SER A 146 -5.38 22.44 6.94
N THR A 147 -6.24 22.56 7.94
CA THR A 147 -7.13 23.72 8.17
C THR A 147 -6.36 25.01 8.48
N SER A 148 -5.11 24.89 8.91
CA SER A 148 -4.22 26.00 9.27
C SER A 148 -3.58 26.70 8.07
N ILE A 149 -3.61 26.07 6.89
CA ILE A 149 -3.05 26.62 5.65
C ILE A 149 -3.71 27.95 5.29
N THR A 150 -5.04 28.03 5.39
CA THR A 150 -5.85 29.22 5.11
C THR A 150 -5.41 30.41 5.96
N TRP A 151 -5.27 30.18 7.26
CA TRP A 151 -4.84 31.20 8.22
C TRP A 151 -3.46 31.75 7.87
N ARG A 152 -2.48 30.85 7.69
CA ARG A 152 -1.12 31.25 7.31
C ARG A 152 -1.05 31.94 5.96
N ALA A 153 -1.94 31.59 5.03
CA ALA A 153 -2.01 32.23 3.73
C ALA A 153 -2.39 33.70 3.86
N PHE A 154 -3.46 34.01 4.60
CA PHE A 154 -3.87 35.41 4.81
C PHE A 154 -2.87 36.17 5.66
N VAL A 155 -2.27 35.55 6.69
CA VAL A 155 -1.19 36.17 7.49
C VAL A 155 -0.02 36.58 6.61
N ARG A 156 0.45 35.69 5.74
CA ARG A 156 1.58 35.98 4.85
C ARG A 156 1.20 37.02 3.79
N HIS A 157 -0.05 37.03 3.31
CA HIS A 157 -0.53 38.02 2.37
C HIS A 157 -0.58 39.43 2.98
N PHE A 158 -1.14 39.55 4.19
CA PHE A 158 -1.28 40.82 4.90
C PHE A 158 -0.03 41.24 5.68
N ALA A 159 1.03 40.41 5.69
CA ALA A 159 2.27 40.64 6.43
C ALA A 159 2.03 40.92 7.94
N ILE A 160 1.15 40.13 8.58
CA ILE A 160 0.79 40.31 9.99
C ILE A 160 1.96 39.88 10.89
N SER A 161 2.57 40.83 11.59
CA SER A 161 3.72 40.60 12.49
C SER A 161 3.35 39.92 13.81
N ASP A 162 2.09 40.02 14.23
CA ASP A 162 1.59 39.41 15.47
C ASP A 162 1.43 37.88 15.37
N TYR A 163 1.55 37.32 14.16
CA TYR A 163 1.52 35.88 13.95
C TYR A 163 2.94 35.29 14.10
N PRO A 164 3.17 34.36 15.04
CA PRO A 164 4.51 33.86 15.30
C PRO A 164 5.21 33.25 14.07
N ASP A 165 6.45 33.66 13.83
CA ASP A 165 7.26 33.19 12.71
C ASP A 165 7.46 31.67 12.69
N CYS A 166 7.41 31.03 13.86
CA CYS A 166 7.54 29.59 13.98
C CYS A 166 6.34 28.85 13.35
N LEU A 167 5.15 29.44 13.37
CA LEU A 167 3.94 28.89 12.72
C LEU A 167 4.03 29.03 11.20
N LEU A 168 4.74 30.06 10.70
CA LEU A 168 4.99 30.28 9.27
C LEU A 168 6.15 29.45 8.71
N TYR A 169 6.66 28.47 9.46
CA TYR A 169 7.81 27.65 9.08
C TYR A 169 9.11 28.44 8.83
N LYS A 170 9.26 29.63 9.44
CA LYS A 170 10.51 30.41 9.38
C LYS A 170 11.52 29.97 10.44
N CYS A 171 11.05 29.50 11.58
CA CYS A 171 11.88 28.96 12.66
C CYS A 171 11.18 27.78 13.40
N HIS A 172 11.90 27.12 14.30
CA HIS A 172 11.33 26.08 15.17
C HIS A 172 10.45 26.72 16.26
N CYS A 173 9.34 26.07 16.64
CA CYS A 173 8.49 26.57 17.71
C CYS A 173 9.10 26.18 19.07
N PRO A 174 9.06 27.06 20.09
CA PRO A 174 9.71 26.80 21.38
C PRO A 174 9.01 25.69 22.19
N GLY A 175 7.75 25.40 21.89
CA GLY A 175 6.96 24.35 22.54
C GLY A 175 5.81 23.87 21.66
N GLU A 176 4.99 22.97 22.21
CA GLU A 176 3.82 22.40 21.55
C GLU A 176 2.54 23.23 21.73
N SER A 177 2.58 24.20 22.65
CA SER A 177 1.49 25.14 22.93
C SER A 177 1.93 26.59 22.72
N LEU A 178 0.94 27.43 22.41
CA LEU A 178 1.01 28.89 22.36
C LEU A 178 0.21 29.45 23.53
N ASP A 179 0.70 30.52 24.12
CA ASP A 179 -0.03 31.29 25.11
C ASP A 179 -1.33 31.86 24.53
N GLY A 180 -2.39 31.86 25.34
CA GLY A 180 -3.71 32.33 24.96
C GLY A 180 -3.73 33.78 24.48
N ALA A 181 -2.90 34.66 25.06
CA ALA A 181 -2.85 36.06 24.65
C ALA A 181 -2.26 36.21 23.24
N ILE A 182 -1.22 35.41 22.93
CA ILE A 182 -0.64 35.34 21.57
C ILE A 182 -1.70 34.83 20.60
N ALA A 183 -2.39 33.75 20.97
CA ALA A 183 -3.40 33.14 20.11
C ALA A 183 -4.58 34.07 19.82
N PHE A 184 -5.06 34.79 20.84
CA PHE A 184 -6.11 35.79 20.68
C PHE A 184 -5.64 36.93 19.76
N LYS A 185 -4.47 37.52 20.05
CA LYS A 185 -3.92 38.64 19.28
C LYS A 185 -3.71 38.28 17.81
N MET A 186 -3.19 37.08 17.51
CA MET A 186 -2.96 36.69 16.12
C MET A 186 -4.26 36.52 15.33
N ILE A 187 -5.34 36.03 15.96
CA ILE A 187 -6.65 35.85 15.32
C ILE A 187 -7.31 37.21 15.08
N ASP A 188 -7.31 38.07 16.12
CA ASP A 188 -7.85 39.42 16.10
C ASP A 188 -7.26 40.23 14.94
N ARG A 189 -5.94 40.18 14.76
CA ARG A 189 -5.25 40.87 13.65
C ARG A 189 -5.59 40.37 12.26
N ILE A 190 -5.92 39.08 12.12
CA ILE A 190 -6.36 38.55 10.83
C ILE A 190 -7.76 39.09 10.51
N VAL A 191 -8.65 39.11 11.50
CA VAL A 191 -9.99 39.67 11.35
C VAL A 191 -9.91 41.16 11.00
N ASP A 192 -9.13 41.95 11.74
CA ASP A 192 -8.87 43.37 11.46
C ASP A 192 -8.38 43.60 10.03
N ALA A 193 -7.41 42.80 9.56
CA ALA A 193 -6.83 42.93 8.23
C ALA A 193 -7.86 42.64 7.13
N VAL A 194 -8.73 41.63 7.32
CA VAL A 194 -9.79 41.30 6.36
C VAL A 194 -10.88 42.38 6.39
N ALA A 195 -11.27 42.88 7.57
CA ALA A 195 -12.23 43.98 7.69
C ALA A 195 -11.72 45.27 7.03
N GLY A 196 -10.42 45.55 7.17
CA GLY A 196 -9.72 46.70 6.58
C GLY A 196 -9.69 46.74 5.05
N LEU A 197 -9.98 45.62 4.36
CA LEU A 197 -10.13 45.57 2.89
C LEU A 197 -11.23 46.50 2.36
N ASN A 198 -12.18 46.91 3.22
CA ASN A 198 -13.22 47.85 2.85
C ASN A 198 -12.65 49.25 2.52
N ASN A 199 -11.63 49.66 3.27
CA ASN A 199 -11.08 51.02 3.20
C ASN A 199 -10.33 51.29 1.89
N THR A 200 -9.70 50.26 1.30
CA THR A 200 -8.98 50.37 0.02
C THR A 200 -9.91 50.38 -1.20
N ARG A 201 -11.16 49.93 -1.06
CA ARG A 201 -12.14 49.83 -2.16
C ARG A 201 -13.02 51.07 -2.33
N THR A 202 -12.87 52.07 -1.46
CA THR A 202 -13.70 53.28 -1.37
C THR A 202 -13.69 54.18 -2.62
N ASN A 203 -12.82 53.93 -3.61
CA ASN A 203 -12.79 54.70 -4.86
C ASN A 203 -13.67 54.16 -6.00
N ILE A 204 -14.29 52.98 -5.88
CA ILE A 204 -15.13 52.41 -6.95
C ILE A 204 -16.51 52.06 -6.39
N GLN A 205 -17.45 53.00 -6.58
CA GLN A 205 -18.91 52.88 -6.41
C GLN A 205 -19.44 51.93 -5.31
N SER A 206 -19.82 52.57 -4.21
CA SER A 206 -20.73 52.13 -3.15
C SER A 206 -21.82 51.13 -3.59
N THR A 207 -21.59 49.84 -3.37
CA THR A 207 -22.64 48.89 -2.98
C THR A 207 -22.42 48.50 -1.52
N LYS A 208 -22.87 49.36 -0.60
CA LYS A 208 -22.62 49.31 0.86
C LYS A 208 -23.16 48.08 1.63
N LEU A 209 -23.75 47.06 0.98
CA LEU A 209 -24.35 45.89 1.66
C LEU A 209 -23.88 44.54 1.09
N GLN A 210 -22.59 44.38 0.86
CA GLN A 210 -22.00 43.09 0.48
C GLN A 210 -20.84 42.71 1.38
N PRO A 211 -20.62 41.40 1.63
CA PRO A 211 -19.48 40.96 2.40
C PRO A 211 -18.18 41.33 1.68
N VAL A 212 -17.23 41.85 2.44
CA VAL A 212 -15.91 42.19 1.95
C VAL A 212 -15.05 40.94 1.99
N GLY A 213 -14.20 40.74 1.01
CA GLY A 213 -13.35 39.55 1.06
C GLY A 213 -12.35 39.45 -0.06
N LEU A 214 -11.48 38.48 0.09
CA LEU A 214 -10.33 38.23 -0.77
C LEU A 214 -10.20 36.72 -0.99
N THR A 215 -9.86 36.34 -2.22
CA THR A 215 -9.57 34.95 -2.56
C THR A 215 -8.09 34.81 -2.90
N LEU A 216 -7.42 33.87 -2.25
CA LEU A 216 -6.01 33.53 -2.45
C LEU A 216 -5.89 32.11 -2.97
N ARG A 217 -5.00 31.89 -3.93
CA ARG A 217 -4.63 30.55 -4.37
C ARG A 217 -3.22 30.23 -3.91
N THR A 218 -3.07 29.16 -3.14
CA THR A 218 -1.79 28.75 -2.55
C THR A 218 -1.35 27.39 -3.05
N GLU A 219 -0.04 27.27 -3.26
CA GLU A 219 0.65 25.99 -3.45
C GLU A 219 1.34 25.64 -2.14
N ASN A 220 1.04 24.45 -1.62
CA ASN A 220 1.54 23.99 -0.34
C ASN A 220 2.19 22.62 -0.51
N GLU A 221 3.31 22.37 0.16
CA GLU A 221 3.78 21.00 0.32
C GLU A 221 2.92 20.27 1.33
N TYR A 222 2.79 18.96 1.17
CA TYR A 222 2.13 18.09 2.13
C TYR A 222 3.03 16.89 2.39
N ILE A 223 3.68 16.90 3.56
CA ILE A 223 4.54 15.83 4.05
C ILE A 223 3.88 15.29 5.31
N ASP A 224 3.66 13.98 5.36
CA ASP A 224 2.96 13.31 6.46
C ASP A 224 3.52 11.91 6.74
N ARG A 225 4.15 11.30 5.74
CA ARG A 225 4.60 9.91 5.80
C ARG A 225 6.11 9.78 5.76
N LEU A 226 6.60 8.65 6.30
CA LEU A 226 8.02 8.33 6.34
C LEU A 226 8.68 8.44 4.96
N HIS A 227 7.99 8.03 3.91
CA HIS A 227 8.55 8.06 2.56
C HIS A 227 8.69 9.46 2.00
N GLU A 228 7.65 10.29 2.16
CA GLU A 228 7.67 11.70 1.81
C GLU A 228 8.78 12.43 2.57
N PHE A 229 9.04 12.02 3.82
CA PHE A 229 10.13 12.53 4.64
C PHE A 229 11.52 12.06 4.18
N LEU A 230 11.69 10.78 3.83
CA LEU A 230 12.99 10.23 3.42
C LEU A 230 13.45 10.74 2.06
N LEU A 231 12.52 10.92 1.10
CA LEU A 231 12.83 11.32 -0.27
C LEU A 231 11.86 12.40 -0.78
N PRO A 232 11.89 13.60 -0.17
CA PRO A 232 10.91 14.66 -0.43
C PRO A 232 10.91 15.11 -1.89
N LYS A 233 12.09 15.22 -2.53
CA LYS A 233 12.19 15.62 -3.95
C LYS A 233 11.44 14.67 -4.91
N TRP A 234 11.23 13.42 -4.51
CA TRP A 234 10.60 12.39 -5.34
C TRP A 234 9.15 12.14 -4.93
N PHE A 235 8.80 12.36 -3.66
CA PHE A 235 7.53 11.93 -3.07
C PHE A 235 6.71 13.03 -2.42
N THR A 236 7.24 14.23 -2.19
CA THR A 236 6.45 15.34 -1.65
C THR A 236 5.30 15.66 -2.60
N ASN A 237 4.10 15.74 -2.03
CA ASN A 237 2.92 16.14 -2.74
C ASN A 237 2.80 17.67 -2.67
N PHE A 238 2.59 18.29 -3.83
CA PHE A 238 2.28 19.72 -3.93
C PHE A 238 0.79 19.87 -4.18
N ASN A 239 0.13 20.55 -3.27
CA ASN A 239 -1.31 20.66 -3.24
C ASN A 239 -1.69 22.12 -3.47
N TRP A 240 -2.52 22.34 -4.47
CA TRP A 240 -3.11 23.63 -4.75
C TRP A 240 -4.41 23.78 -3.97
N ARG A 241 -4.54 24.91 -3.27
CA ARG A 241 -5.71 25.26 -2.48
C ARG A 241 -6.21 26.64 -2.88
N THR A 242 -7.53 26.75 -2.97
CA THR A 242 -8.22 28.03 -3.10
C THR A 242 -8.77 28.39 -1.73
N ASN A 243 -8.30 29.52 -1.21
CA ASN A 243 -8.60 30.02 0.12
C ASN A 243 -9.44 31.28 -0.04
N GLN A 244 -10.49 31.44 0.76
CA GLN A 244 -11.31 32.65 0.75
C GLN A 244 -11.48 33.18 2.17
N ALA A 245 -11.31 34.50 2.30
CA ALA A 245 -11.68 35.25 3.48
C ALA A 245 -12.90 36.12 3.15
N LEU A 246 -13.97 36.00 3.93
CA LEU A 246 -15.17 36.83 3.82
C LEU A 246 -15.52 37.43 5.18
N TYR A 247 -15.60 38.75 5.24
CA TYR A 247 -15.99 39.54 6.39
C TYR A 247 -17.42 40.07 6.22
N TYR A 248 -18.25 39.85 7.24
CA TYR A 248 -19.60 40.35 7.37
C TYR A 248 -19.65 41.31 8.55
N SER A 249 -19.91 42.58 8.25
CA SER A 249 -20.02 43.61 9.29
C SER A 249 -21.33 43.45 10.10
N PRO A 250 -21.40 44.03 11.31
CA PRO A 250 -22.61 43.97 12.13
C PRO A 250 -23.86 44.52 11.42
N GLU A 251 -23.71 45.57 10.60
CA GLU A 251 -24.81 46.17 9.84
C GLU A 251 -25.31 45.24 8.73
N LEU A 252 -24.41 44.47 8.12
CA LEU A 252 -24.77 43.47 7.13
C LEU A 252 -25.46 42.27 7.79
N LEU A 253 -25.00 41.86 8.96
CA LEU A 253 -25.57 40.73 9.69
C LEU A 253 -26.96 41.04 10.26
N SER A 254 -27.22 42.28 10.67
CA SER A 254 -28.55 42.69 11.18
C SER A 254 -29.64 42.67 10.10
N THR A 255 -29.26 42.86 8.84
CA THR A 255 -30.18 42.85 7.69
C THR A 255 -30.30 41.47 7.01
N ARG A 256 -29.42 40.52 7.36
CA ARG A 256 -29.35 39.20 6.73
C ARG A 256 -29.97 38.10 7.59
N ASN A 257 -30.66 37.19 6.93
CA ASN A 257 -31.08 35.91 7.53
C ASN A 257 -30.02 34.82 7.26
N ALA A 258 -30.13 33.69 7.95
CA ALA A 258 -29.19 32.58 7.79
C ALA A 258 -29.07 32.11 6.32
N ALA A 259 -30.20 32.03 5.60
CA ALA A 259 -30.23 31.62 4.20
C ALA A 259 -29.46 32.59 3.29
N SER A 260 -29.48 33.89 3.57
CA SER A 260 -28.81 34.91 2.77
C SER A 260 -27.28 34.89 2.83
N ILE A 261 -26.68 34.04 3.69
CA ILE A 261 -25.25 33.74 3.63
C ILE A 261 -24.90 33.00 2.34
N CYS A 262 -25.71 31.98 1.99
CA CYS A 262 -25.48 31.13 0.81
C CYS A 262 -26.37 31.47 -0.39
N PHE A 263 -27.53 32.07 -0.16
CA PHE A 263 -28.52 32.39 -1.19
C PHE A 263 -28.72 33.91 -1.26
N THR A 264 -27.94 34.55 -2.11
CA THR A 264 -28.10 35.99 -2.39
C THR A 264 -29.43 36.26 -3.08
N ALA A 265 -30.07 37.39 -2.79
CA ALA A 265 -31.31 37.80 -3.46
C ALA A 265 -31.13 37.84 -4.99
N ASN A 266 -32.14 37.40 -5.73
CA ASN A 266 -32.11 37.33 -7.20
C ASN A 266 -31.59 38.66 -7.80
N GLY A 267 -30.52 38.58 -8.60
CA GLY A 267 -29.90 39.73 -9.27
C GLY A 267 -28.75 40.40 -8.51
N SER A 268 -28.51 40.07 -7.23
CA SER A 268 -27.37 40.60 -6.49
C SER A 268 -26.08 39.82 -6.77
N ARG A 269 -25.04 40.50 -7.28
CA ARG A 269 -23.68 39.94 -7.48
C ARG A 269 -22.87 39.86 -6.18
N GLY A 270 -23.53 39.47 -5.09
CA GLY A 270 -22.88 39.35 -3.78
C GLY A 270 -21.86 38.23 -3.76
N LYS A 271 -20.72 38.44 -3.09
CA LYS A 271 -19.81 37.34 -2.77
C LYS A 271 -20.50 36.37 -1.81
N VAL A 272 -20.40 35.09 -2.10
CA VAL A 272 -20.87 33.99 -1.25
C VAL A 272 -19.71 33.08 -0.90
N PRO A 273 -19.71 32.43 0.28
CA PRO A 273 -18.73 31.41 0.60
C PRO A 273 -18.76 30.27 -0.42
N HIS A 274 -17.60 29.76 -0.82
CA HIS A 274 -17.49 28.65 -1.75
C HIS A 274 -18.11 27.37 -1.20
N PHE A 275 -18.06 27.15 0.13
CA PHE A 275 -18.73 25.99 0.74
C PHE A 275 -20.24 25.96 0.44
N CYS A 276 -20.89 27.09 0.16
CA CYS A 276 -22.32 27.13 -0.15
C CYS A 276 -22.70 26.37 -1.43
N HIS A 277 -21.71 26.05 -2.28
CA HIS A 277 -21.87 25.22 -3.48
C HIS A 277 -21.49 23.75 -3.25
N GLU A 278 -21.16 23.36 -2.03
CA GLU A 278 -20.76 22.01 -1.68
C GLU A 278 -21.87 21.25 -0.98
N LEU A 279 -22.03 19.96 -1.29
CA LEU A 279 -23.05 19.12 -0.66
C LEU A 279 -22.69 18.69 0.77
N TRP A 280 -21.40 18.68 1.10
CA TRP A 280 -20.93 18.21 2.41
C TRP A 280 -21.37 19.13 3.56
N ILE A 281 -21.81 20.36 3.27
CA ILE A 281 -22.24 21.34 4.28
C ILE A 281 -23.48 20.91 5.07
N ASN A 282 -24.19 19.88 4.61
CA ASN A 282 -25.25 19.25 5.37
C ASN A 282 -24.67 18.12 6.24
N LEU A 283 -24.22 18.49 7.44
CA LEU A 283 -23.58 17.59 8.40
C LEU A 283 -24.52 16.47 8.90
N ASP A 284 -25.84 16.66 8.83
CA ASP A 284 -26.78 15.59 9.14
C ASP A 284 -26.67 14.42 8.15
N ARG A 285 -26.33 14.72 6.89
CA ARG A 285 -26.10 13.71 5.83
C ARG A 285 -24.63 13.33 5.66
N SER A 286 -23.72 14.26 5.92
CA SER A 286 -22.30 14.08 5.63
C SER A 286 -21.49 13.58 6.83
N CYS A 287 -22.06 13.50 8.03
CA CYS A 287 -21.39 12.90 9.18
C CYS A 287 -21.76 11.43 9.34
N ALA A 288 -20.87 10.66 9.95
CA ALA A 288 -21.12 9.25 10.25
C ALA A 288 -22.37 9.12 11.15
N PRO A 289 -23.21 8.08 10.96
CA PRO A 289 -24.41 7.88 11.77
C PRO A 289 -24.14 7.81 13.29
N SER A 290 -22.94 7.36 13.68
CA SER A 290 -22.48 7.28 15.06
C SER A 290 -22.08 8.62 15.67
N ASP A 291 -21.78 9.64 14.86
CA ASP A 291 -21.35 10.96 15.32
C ASP A 291 -22.55 11.90 15.48
N ILE A 292 -23.29 11.71 16.57
CA ILE A 292 -24.50 12.48 16.87
C ILE A 292 -24.17 13.97 17.07
N SER A 293 -23.00 14.29 17.64
CA SER A 293 -22.56 15.67 17.91
C SER A 293 -22.33 16.44 16.61
N SER A 294 -21.60 15.86 15.66
CA SER A 294 -21.36 16.49 14.37
C SER A 294 -22.64 16.58 13.53
N ARG A 295 -23.53 15.58 13.61
CA ARG A 295 -24.84 15.62 12.92
C ARG A 295 -25.78 16.67 13.47
N ALA A 296 -25.76 16.93 14.78
CA ALA A 296 -26.57 17.95 15.42
C ALA A 296 -26.28 19.37 14.90
N ALA A 297 -25.10 19.59 14.30
CA ALA A 297 -24.82 20.84 13.61
C ALA A 297 -25.73 21.07 12.38
N GLY A 298 -26.20 20.01 11.70
CA GLY A 298 -27.09 20.14 10.55
C GLY A 298 -26.45 20.92 9.40
N LEU A 299 -27.11 21.96 8.90
CA LEU A 299 -26.58 22.79 7.81
C LEU A 299 -25.56 23.81 8.35
N LEU A 300 -24.34 23.81 7.80
CA LEU A 300 -23.21 24.63 8.26
C LEU A 300 -23.53 26.12 8.40
N TYR A 301 -24.23 26.73 7.43
CA TYR A 301 -24.61 28.15 7.48
C TYR A 301 -25.70 28.43 8.52
N LEU A 302 -26.63 27.49 8.74
CA LEU A 302 -27.64 27.61 9.79
C LEU A 302 -26.97 27.52 11.17
N HIS A 303 -26.12 26.51 11.37
CA HIS A 303 -25.37 26.32 12.60
C HIS A 303 -24.50 27.52 12.94
N THR A 304 -23.80 28.09 11.95
CA THR A 304 -23.00 29.30 12.14
C THR A 304 -23.87 30.47 12.58
N THR A 305 -25.05 30.64 11.98
CA THR A 305 -25.98 31.73 12.36
C THR A 305 -26.58 31.50 13.76
N THR A 306 -26.90 30.26 14.12
CA THR A 306 -27.35 29.92 15.48
C THR A 306 -26.29 30.30 16.51
N ARG A 307 -25.03 29.93 16.26
CA ARG A 307 -23.91 30.30 17.15
C ARG A 307 -23.68 31.80 17.21
N LEU A 308 -23.85 32.51 16.10
CA LEU A 308 -23.78 33.98 16.07
C LEU A 308 -24.82 34.59 17.03
N ARG A 309 -26.06 34.08 17.01
CA ARG A 309 -27.12 34.51 17.93
C ARG A 309 -26.83 34.16 19.38
N GLU A 310 -26.27 32.98 19.65
CA GLU A 310 -25.85 32.58 20.99
C GLU A 310 -24.75 33.50 21.54
N VAL A 311 -23.77 33.88 20.71
CA VAL A 311 -22.73 34.85 21.09
C VAL A 311 -23.34 36.22 21.35
N GLN A 312 -24.24 36.69 20.48
CA GLN A 312 -24.95 37.97 20.68
C GLN A 312 -25.81 37.96 21.96
N ALA A 313 -26.45 36.84 22.29
CA ALA A 313 -27.23 36.69 23.52
C ALA A 313 -26.35 36.66 24.77
N ARG A 314 -25.15 36.07 24.68
CA ARG A 314 -24.16 36.06 25.77
C ARG A 314 -23.57 37.45 26.02
N PHE A 315 -23.44 38.28 24.98
CA PHE A 315 -22.88 39.63 25.06
C PHE A 315 -23.83 40.67 24.45
N PRO A 316 -24.96 41.00 25.10
CA PRO A 316 -26.01 41.84 24.52
C PRO A 316 -25.56 43.28 24.23
N ASN A 317 -24.56 43.78 24.96
CA ASN A 317 -24.02 45.13 24.78
C ASN A 317 -22.89 45.20 23.74
N ALA A 318 -22.48 44.05 23.16
CA ALA A 318 -21.45 43.99 22.14
C ALA A 318 -22.07 43.81 20.76
N THR A 319 -21.44 44.37 19.74
CA THR A 319 -21.73 44.06 18.34
C THR A 319 -20.96 42.83 17.91
N VAL A 320 -21.60 41.94 17.17
CA VAL A 320 -20.95 40.73 16.66
C VAL A 320 -20.75 40.85 15.16
N ASP A 321 -19.53 40.65 14.70
CA ASP A 321 -19.18 40.48 13.29
C ASP A 321 -18.85 39.01 12.99
N LEU A 322 -18.71 38.68 11.71
CA LEU A 322 -18.46 37.31 11.27
C LEU A 322 -17.43 37.29 10.16
N THR A 323 -16.36 36.52 10.39
CA THR A 323 -15.35 36.21 9.37
C THR A 323 -15.37 34.72 9.03
N PHE A 324 -15.48 34.41 7.74
CA PHE A 324 -15.21 33.08 7.21
C PHE A 324 -13.81 33.05 6.61
N LEU A 325 -13.05 32.05 7.02
CA LEU A 325 -11.82 31.60 6.42
C LEU A 325 -12.07 30.17 5.95
N GLU A 326 -12.15 29.97 4.64
CA GLU A 326 -12.34 28.65 4.05
C GLU A 326 -11.21 28.30 3.11
N SER A 327 -10.97 27.00 2.95
CA SER A 327 -10.02 26.45 2.00
C SER A 327 -10.64 25.26 1.29
N GLN A 328 -10.37 25.18 0.00
CA GLN A 328 -10.70 24.03 -0.82
C GLN A 328 -9.49 23.61 -1.63
N GLU A 329 -9.17 22.33 -1.53
CA GLU A 329 -8.13 21.68 -2.30
C GLU A 329 -8.65 21.31 -3.70
N ASP A 330 -7.80 21.49 -4.71
CA ASP A 330 -8.11 21.04 -6.07
C ASP A 330 -8.32 19.53 -6.10
N LEU A 331 -9.12 19.04 -7.05
CA LEU A 331 -9.31 17.61 -7.25
C LEU A 331 -7.99 16.96 -7.70
N GLN A 332 -7.40 16.18 -6.80
CA GLN A 332 -6.17 15.43 -7.06
C GLN A 332 -6.53 14.11 -7.72
N VAL A 333 -6.41 14.07 -9.05
CA VAL A 333 -6.75 12.87 -9.80
C VAL A 333 -5.54 11.95 -9.93
N CYS A 334 -5.70 10.75 -9.39
CA CYS A 334 -4.83 9.61 -9.58
C CYS A 334 -5.35 8.78 -10.77
N ARG A 335 -4.84 9.03 -11.97
CA ARG A 335 -5.08 8.16 -13.17
C ARG A 335 -4.18 6.91 -13.19
N GLY A 336 -3.86 6.39 -12.01
CA GLY A 336 -2.82 5.37 -11.87
C GLY A 336 -3.25 3.96 -12.21
N GLY A 337 -3.58 3.67 -13.46
CA GLY A 337 -4.02 2.35 -13.88
C GLY A 337 -5.18 2.44 -14.86
N LEU A 338 -6.12 1.50 -14.76
CA LEU A 338 -7.31 1.43 -15.60
C LEU A 338 -8.54 2.14 -14.98
N SER A 339 -8.48 2.50 -13.69
CA SER A 339 -9.54 3.23 -12.99
C SER A 339 -9.13 4.68 -12.68
N SER A 340 -10.12 5.56 -12.60
CA SER A 340 -9.95 6.98 -12.28
C SER A 340 -10.39 7.24 -10.85
N THR A 341 -9.45 7.67 -10.00
CA THR A 341 -9.77 8.10 -8.64
C THR A 341 -9.29 9.52 -8.40
N GLY A 342 -10.06 10.28 -7.65
CA GLY A 342 -9.78 11.66 -7.30
C GLY A 342 -10.00 11.88 -5.81
N PHE A 343 -9.18 12.70 -5.18
CA PHE A 343 -9.37 13.10 -3.80
C PHE A 343 -9.28 14.62 -3.66
N ARG A 344 -10.15 15.20 -2.83
CA ARG A 344 -10.09 16.63 -2.47
C ARG A 344 -10.46 16.82 -1.00
N ARG A 345 -9.89 17.83 -0.37
CA ARG A 345 -10.26 18.26 0.99
C ARG A 345 -10.91 19.64 0.96
N SER A 346 -11.75 19.92 1.95
CA SER A 346 -12.32 21.24 2.15
C SER A 346 -12.44 21.52 3.64
N ASP A 347 -12.20 22.76 4.02
CA ASP A 347 -12.20 23.18 5.42
C ASP A 347 -12.73 24.60 5.61
N VAL A 348 -13.35 24.86 6.77
CA VAL A 348 -13.93 26.17 7.16
C VAL A 348 -13.63 26.48 8.63
N ASN A 349 -13.00 27.63 8.88
CA ASN A 349 -12.75 28.24 10.20
C ASN A 349 -12.09 27.31 11.23
N TYR A 350 -11.19 26.41 10.81
CA TYR A 350 -10.58 25.37 11.66
C TYR A 350 -11.60 24.37 12.27
N ARG A 351 -12.90 24.61 12.12
CA ARG A 351 -13.96 23.88 12.81
C ARG A 351 -14.54 22.77 11.95
N TYR A 352 -14.68 23.01 10.65
CA TYR A 352 -15.26 22.06 9.74
C TYR A 352 -14.21 21.56 8.79
N GLU A 353 -14.12 20.24 8.63
CA GLU A 353 -13.25 19.62 7.63
C GLU A 353 -13.97 18.44 6.97
N THR A 354 -13.73 18.27 5.68
CA THR A 354 -14.19 17.09 4.95
C THR A 354 -13.15 16.63 3.94
N GLY A 355 -13.24 15.36 3.59
CA GLY A 355 -12.49 14.73 2.53
C GLY A 355 -13.47 14.09 1.57
N LEU A 356 -13.29 14.31 0.28
CA LEU A 356 -14.16 13.81 -0.79
C LEU A 356 -13.34 12.93 -1.70
N LEU A 357 -13.86 11.75 -1.97
CA LEU A 357 -13.25 10.72 -2.80
C LEU A 357 -14.17 10.47 -3.99
N VAL A 358 -13.66 10.75 -5.18
CA VAL A 358 -14.34 10.51 -6.47
C VAL A 358 -13.74 9.25 -7.08
N SER A 359 -14.55 8.28 -7.50
CA SER A 359 -14.01 7.00 -7.99
C SER A 359 -14.99 6.21 -8.85
N ASP A 360 -14.51 5.67 -9.97
CA ASP A 360 -15.25 4.75 -10.86
C ASP A 360 -15.07 3.26 -10.49
N VAL A 361 -14.42 2.94 -9.36
CA VAL A 361 -14.05 1.57 -8.97
C VAL A 361 -15.21 0.56 -8.96
N VAL A 362 -16.44 1.02 -8.67
CA VAL A 362 -17.64 0.17 -8.64
C VAL A 362 -17.97 -0.36 -10.04
N GLN A 363 -17.74 0.43 -11.09
CA GLN A 363 -17.97 0.04 -12.47
C GLN A 363 -17.03 -1.11 -12.88
N TRP A 364 -15.83 -1.14 -12.31
CA TRP A 364 -14.82 -2.17 -12.55
C TRP A 364 -15.01 -3.45 -11.71
N TYR A 365 -15.95 -3.46 -10.75
CA TYR A 365 -16.14 -4.58 -9.82
C TYR A 365 -16.25 -5.94 -10.50
N ARG A 366 -17.09 -6.05 -11.54
CA ARG A 366 -17.34 -7.33 -12.23
C ARG A 366 -16.05 -7.89 -12.85
N LEU A 367 -15.24 -7.01 -13.45
CA LEU A 367 -13.98 -7.39 -14.07
C LEU A 367 -12.95 -7.81 -12.99
N VAL A 368 -12.80 -7.01 -11.94
CA VAL A 368 -11.87 -7.30 -10.84
C VAL A 368 -12.24 -8.61 -10.14
N ALA A 369 -13.53 -8.82 -9.87
CA ALA A 369 -14.04 -10.05 -9.27
C ALA A 369 -13.78 -11.28 -10.16
N ALA A 370 -14.01 -11.16 -11.48
CA ALA A 370 -13.74 -12.23 -12.43
C ALA A 370 -12.25 -12.59 -12.50
N LEU A 371 -11.37 -11.57 -12.58
CA LEU A 371 -9.92 -11.76 -12.61
C LEU A 371 -9.40 -12.45 -11.34
N ARG A 372 -9.84 -11.99 -10.16
CA ARG A 372 -9.47 -12.62 -8.88
C ARG A 372 -10.02 -14.03 -8.78
N GLY A 373 -11.28 -14.24 -9.11
CA GLY A 373 -11.93 -15.55 -9.10
C GLY A 373 -11.22 -16.56 -10.00
N PHE A 374 -10.84 -16.14 -11.22
CA PHE A 374 -10.09 -16.96 -12.14
C PHE A 374 -8.67 -17.27 -11.63
N GLY A 375 -7.94 -16.26 -11.15
CA GLY A 375 -6.62 -16.45 -10.56
C GLY A 375 -6.63 -17.40 -9.36
N GLN A 376 -7.61 -17.25 -8.46
CA GLN A 376 -7.74 -18.08 -7.26
C GLN A 376 -8.12 -19.52 -7.58
N SER A 377 -9.08 -19.73 -8.50
CA SER A 377 -9.48 -21.08 -8.92
C SER A 377 -8.32 -21.81 -9.58
N TYR A 378 -7.49 -21.12 -10.36
CA TYR A 378 -6.26 -21.66 -10.92
C TYR A 378 -5.28 -22.11 -9.82
N PHE A 379 -5.11 -21.32 -8.76
CA PHE A 379 -4.27 -21.72 -7.62
C PHE A 379 -4.80 -22.95 -6.91
N TRP A 380 -6.12 -23.06 -6.69
CA TRP A 380 -6.71 -24.25 -6.09
C TRP A 380 -6.50 -25.49 -6.96
N LEU A 381 -6.75 -25.38 -8.27
CA LEU A 381 -6.52 -26.48 -9.21
C LEU A 381 -5.07 -26.95 -9.22
N ARG A 382 -4.10 -26.02 -9.18
CA ARG A 382 -2.68 -26.37 -9.05
C ARG A 382 -2.33 -27.01 -7.71
N GLY A 383 -2.87 -26.50 -6.61
CA GLY A 383 -2.65 -27.07 -5.28
C GLY A 383 -3.17 -28.50 -5.18
N ILE A 384 -4.40 -28.73 -5.66
CA ILE A 384 -5.02 -30.05 -5.74
C ILE A 384 -4.22 -30.95 -6.69
N GLY A 385 -3.85 -30.45 -7.88
CA GLY A 385 -3.05 -31.18 -8.86
C GLY A 385 -1.68 -31.61 -8.32
N LEU A 386 -1.01 -30.75 -7.55
CA LEU A 386 0.25 -31.08 -6.89
C LEU A 386 0.06 -32.17 -5.83
N MET A 387 -0.99 -32.06 -5.01
CA MET A 387 -1.32 -33.07 -4.00
C MET A 387 -1.64 -34.43 -4.64
N LEU A 388 -2.45 -34.44 -5.70
CA LEU A 388 -2.76 -35.64 -6.48
C LEU A 388 -1.50 -36.23 -7.11
N SER A 389 -0.63 -35.40 -7.69
CA SER A 389 0.65 -35.85 -8.27
C SER A 389 1.53 -36.53 -7.22
N CYS A 390 1.68 -35.94 -6.03
CA CYS A 390 2.42 -36.54 -4.92
C CYS A 390 1.82 -37.87 -4.46
N TYR A 391 0.49 -38.01 -4.54
CA TYR A 391 -0.21 -39.26 -4.23
C TYR A 391 -0.01 -40.33 -5.31
N PHE A 392 -0.06 -39.98 -6.59
CA PHE A 392 0.09 -40.92 -7.71
C PHE A 392 1.51 -41.42 -7.91
N VAL A 393 2.53 -40.58 -7.65
CA VAL A 393 3.96 -40.98 -7.72
C VAL A 393 4.28 -42.20 -6.85
N HIS A 394 3.62 -42.34 -5.70
CA HIS A 394 3.81 -43.48 -4.79
C HIS A 394 2.95 -44.71 -5.14
N GLY A 395 2.09 -44.62 -6.15
CA GLY A 395 1.21 -45.70 -6.59
C GLY A 395 1.72 -46.54 -7.76
N THR A 396 2.68 -46.02 -8.52
CA THR A 396 3.21 -46.66 -9.73
C THR A 396 4.43 -47.55 -9.47
N SER A 397 4.89 -47.66 -8.22
CA SER A 397 6.00 -48.54 -7.87
C SER A 397 5.58 -50.00 -8.04
N SER A 398 6.02 -50.60 -9.13
CA SER A 398 5.71 -51.96 -9.61
C SER A 398 6.19 -53.10 -8.68
N SER A 399 6.51 -52.83 -7.41
CA SER A 399 7.06 -53.79 -6.46
C SER A 399 6.03 -54.20 -5.40
N HIS A 400 5.19 -55.16 -5.80
CA HIS A 400 4.65 -56.30 -5.05
C HIS A 400 4.07 -56.21 -3.62
N ASN A 401 3.90 -55.04 -2.99
CA ASN A 401 3.09 -54.95 -1.77
C ASN A 401 2.11 -53.78 -1.86
N LYS A 402 0.81 -54.07 -1.78
CA LYS A 402 -0.26 -53.07 -1.65
C LYS A 402 0.02 -52.23 -0.39
N LEU A 403 0.74 -51.12 -0.55
CA LEU A 403 0.97 -50.19 0.53
C LEU A 403 -0.40 -49.73 1.04
N SER A 404 -0.61 -49.84 2.35
CA SER A 404 -1.78 -49.26 3.02
C SER A 404 -1.99 -47.81 2.57
N ILE A 405 -3.23 -47.47 2.22
CA ILE A 405 -3.65 -46.12 1.77
C ILE A 405 -3.13 -45.04 2.73
N TRP A 406 -3.12 -45.32 4.03
CA TRP A 406 -2.58 -44.44 5.07
C TRP A 406 -1.08 -44.18 4.94
N ARG A 407 -0.27 -45.20 4.64
CA ARG A 407 1.18 -45.01 4.40
C ARG A 407 1.41 -44.20 3.14
N ARG A 408 0.61 -44.43 2.09
CA ARG A 408 0.70 -43.68 0.84
C ARG A 408 0.34 -42.20 1.04
N LEU A 409 -0.74 -41.92 1.76
CA LEU A 409 -1.14 -40.56 2.10
C LEU A 409 -0.08 -39.85 2.96
N ARG A 410 0.50 -40.55 3.94
CA ARG A 410 1.57 -40.00 4.79
C ARG A 410 2.84 -39.66 3.99
N LYS A 411 3.24 -40.53 3.04
CA LYS A 411 4.37 -40.26 2.14
C LYS A 411 4.08 -39.13 1.15
N ALA A 412 2.88 -39.11 0.56
CA ALA A 412 2.44 -38.04 -0.35
C ALA A 412 2.41 -36.68 0.36
N ARG A 413 1.87 -36.62 1.58
CA ARG A 413 1.89 -35.42 2.41
C ARG A 413 3.33 -34.97 2.67
N ARG A 414 4.23 -35.88 3.05
CA ARG A 414 5.65 -35.54 3.28
C ARG A 414 6.29 -34.95 2.02
N LEU A 415 6.04 -35.55 0.85
CA LEU A 415 6.56 -35.05 -0.42
C LEU A 415 5.98 -33.67 -0.77
N PHE A 416 4.67 -33.50 -0.65
CA PHE A 416 3.99 -32.21 -0.87
C PHE A 416 4.59 -31.10 0.00
N MET A 417 4.97 -31.42 1.24
CA MET A 417 5.59 -30.46 2.16
C MET A 417 7.07 -30.16 1.88
N ILE A 418 7.76 -30.98 1.08
CA ILE A 418 9.12 -30.69 0.62
C ILE A 418 9.11 -29.85 -0.66
N VAL A 419 8.03 -29.93 -1.45
CA VAL A 419 7.89 -29.11 -2.65
C VAL A 419 7.80 -27.64 -2.25
N PRO A 420 8.68 -26.76 -2.78
CA PRO A 420 8.63 -25.33 -2.50
C PRO A 420 7.26 -24.76 -2.88
N THR A 421 6.65 -24.02 -1.96
CA THR A 421 5.32 -23.41 -2.17
C THR A 421 5.30 -22.45 -3.36
N GLN A 422 6.45 -21.83 -3.66
CA GLN A 422 6.65 -20.99 -4.83
C GLN A 422 6.37 -21.70 -6.15
N CYS A 423 6.52 -23.03 -6.25
CA CYS A 423 6.18 -23.75 -7.47
C CYS A 423 4.68 -23.69 -7.78
N VAL A 424 3.84 -23.67 -6.74
CA VAL A 424 2.39 -23.54 -6.86
C VAL A 424 2.02 -22.09 -7.19
N VAL A 425 2.56 -21.15 -6.42
CA VAL A 425 2.17 -19.73 -6.45
C VAL A 425 2.81 -18.96 -7.60
N TYR A 426 4.12 -19.12 -7.81
CA TYR A 426 4.89 -18.38 -8.81
C TYR A 426 5.28 -19.24 -10.02
N GLY A 427 4.89 -20.51 -10.09
CA GLY A 427 5.25 -21.37 -11.22
C GLY A 427 4.42 -21.13 -12.50
N SER A 428 3.48 -20.19 -12.51
CA SER A 428 2.65 -19.84 -13.68
C SER A 428 2.42 -18.35 -13.73
N SER A 429 2.62 -17.75 -14.90
CA SER A 429 2.37 -16.32 -15.12
C SER A 429 0.87 -15.99 -15.17
N ILE A 430 0.01 -16.94 -15.55
CA ILE A 430 -1.43 -16.70 -15.75
C ILE A 430 -2.12 -16.11 -14.51
N PRO A 431 -2.12 -16.78 -13.33
CA PRO A 431 -2.79 -16.23 -12.15
C PRO A 431 -2.14 -14.91 -11.71
N ILE A 432 -0.82 -14.77 -11.84
CA ILE A 432 -0.09 -13.55 -11.49
C ILE A 432 -0.58 -12.37 -12.34
N VAL A 433 -0.69 -12.55 -13.66
CA VAL A 433 -1.20 -11.51 -14.57
C VAL A 433 -2.63 -11.13 -14.17
N CYS A 434 -3.50 -12.10 -13.86
CA CYS A 434 -4.86 -11.82 -13.41
C CYS A 434 -4.89 -10.97 -12.13
N TYR A 435 -4.07 -11.31 -11.12
CA TYR A 435 -3.97 -10.54 -9.89
C TYR A 435 -3.34 -9.16 -10.11
N VAL A 436 -2.36 -9.03 -11.00
CA VAL A 436 -1.75 -7.73 -11.34
C VAL A 436 -2.75 -6.82 -12.03
N VAL A 437 -3.49 -7.31 -13.03
CA VAL A 437 -4.52 -6.50 -13.70
C VAL A 437 -5.63 -6.11 -12.72
N ALA A 438 -6.07 -7.04 -11.88
CA ALA A 438 -7.04 -6.75 -10.82
C ALA A 438 -6.52 -5.69 -9.84
N HIS A 439 -5.25 -5.77 -9.45
CA HIS A 439 -4.61 -4.79 -8.57
C HIS A 439 -4.44 -3.42 -9.24
N LEU A 440 -4.06 -3.37 -10.52
CA LEU A 440 -3.97 -2.11 -11.28
C LEU A 440 -5.32 -1.40 -11.42
N LEU A 441 -6.42 -2.15 -11.39
CA LEU A 441 -7.78 -1.62 -11.44
C LEU A 441 -8.25 -1.05 -10.10
N ASP A 442 -7.86 -1.61 -8.95
CA ASP A 442 -8.37 -1.17 -7.65
C ASP A 442 -7.34 -0.49 -6.74
N ALA A 443 -6.05 -0.51 -7.09
CA ALA A 443 -4.99 0.13 -6.32
C ALA A 443 -5.18 1.65 -6.14
N PRO A 444 -5.53 2.45 -7.17
CA PRO A 444 -5.72 3.89 -6.99
C PRO A 444 -6.78 4.22 -5.95
N PHE A 445 -7.88 3.48 -5.95
CA PHE A 445 -8.96 3.64 -4.97
C PHE A 445 -8.49 3.20 -3.58
N THR A 446 -7.94 2.00 -3.52
CA THR A 446 -7.50 1.37 -2.28
C THR A 446 -6.47 2.21 -1.54
N TYR A 447 -5.48 2.77 -2.23
CA TYR A 447 -4.45 3.60 -1.61
C TYR A 447 -5.01 4.94 -1.10
N ASN A 448 -5.94 5.57 -1.81
CA ASN A 448 -6.59 6.79 -1.33
C ASN A 448 -7.50 6.51 -0.12
N VAL A 449 -8.16 5.36 -0.08
CA VAL A 449 -8.95 4.93 1.08
C VAL A 449 -8.06 4.61 2.27
N LEU A 450 -6.97 3.86 2.05
CA LEU A 450 -5.97 3.59 3.09
C LEU A 450 -5.41 4.90 3.64
N GLU A 451 -5.12 5.85 2.75
CA GLU A 451 -4.73 7.20 3.13
C GLU A 451 -5.76 7.87 4.04
N GLY A 452 -7.05 7.76 3.68
CA GLY A 452 -8.20 8.10 4.51
C GLY A 452 -8.10 7.59 5.96
N HIS A 453 -7.79 6.29 6.13
CA HIS A 453 -7.73 5.64 7.45
C HIS A 453 -6.46 5.95 8.24
N PHE A 454 -5.39 6.37 7.57
CA PHE A 454 -4.17 6.84 8.23
C PHE A 454 -4.22 8.35 8.54
N PHE A 455 -5.37 9.03 8.35
CA PHE A 455 -5.53 10.40 8.85
C PHE A 455 -5.62 10.42 10.37
N SER A 456 -4.83 11.30 10.97
CA SER A 456 -4.83 11.55 12.40
C SER A 456 -5.66 12.78 12.71
N GLU A 457 -6.74 12.62 13.45
CA GLU A 457 -7.46 13.75 14.02
C GLU A 457 -6.55 14.47 15.03
N ALA A 458 -6.35 15.78 14.87
CA ALA A 458 -5.48 16.58 15.73
C ALA A 458 -4.04 16.02 15.94
N GLY A 459 -3.55 15.20 15.00
CA GLY A 459 -2.22 14.58 15.09
C GLY A 459 -2.17 13.22 15.78
N VAL A 460 -3.27 12.70 16.32
CA VAL A 460 -3.29 11.37 16.98
C VAL A 460 -3.76 10.28 16.02
N LEU A 461 -2.91 9.26 15.79
CA LEU A 461 -3.25 8.10 14.97
C LEU A 461 -3.78 6.97 15.86
N SER A 462 -5.11 6.79 15.91
CA SER A 462 -5.75 5.68 16.61
C SER A 462 -6.20 4.59 15.62
N ILE A 463 -5.39 3.56 15.43
CA ILE A 463 -5.77 2.42 14.58
C ILE A 463 -5.98 1.19 15.44
N GLU A 464 -7.17 0.59 15.34
CA GLU A 464 -7.45 -0.71 15.94
C GLU A 464 -6.55 -1.80 15.32
N PRO A 465 -5.97 -2.71 16.10
CA PRO A 465 -5.10 -3.77 15.57
C PRO A 465 -5.76 -4.62 14.48
N LYS A 466 -7.07 -4.87 14.59
CA LYS A 466 -7.85 -5.61 13.58
C LYS A 466 -7.93 -4.86 12.25
N ALA A 467 -8.14 -3.54 12.29
CA ALA A 467 -8.16 -2.68 11.12
C ALA A 467 -6.77 -2.63 10.48
N PHE A 468 -5.71 -2.52 11.29
CA PHE A 468 -4.32 -2.56 10.81
C PHE A 468 -4.00 -3.84 10.03
N VAL A 469 -4.40 -5.01 10.53
CA VAL A 469 -4.19 -6.28 9.80
C VAL A 469 -4.93 -6.28 8.46
N SER A 470 -6.16 -5.78 8.42
CA SER A 470 -6.92 -5.67 7.16
C SER A 470 -6.22 -4.76 6.16
N TYR A 471 -5.74 -3.59 6.60
CA TYR A 471 -4.97 -2.66 5.79
C TYR A 471 -3.67 -3.27 5.28
N ALA A 472 -2.96 -3.99 6.14
CA ALA A 472 -1.72 -4.65 5.79
C ALA A 472 -1.91 -5.72 4.72
N VAL A 473 -2.97 -6.53 4.84
CA VAL A 473 -3.33 -7.55 3.84
C VAL A 473 -3.57 -6.93 2.47
N VAL A 474 -4.34 -5.84 2.44
CA VAL A 474 -4.69 -5.15 1.21
C VAL A 474 -3.47 -4.52 0.57
N GLN A 475 -2.59 -3.90 1.36
CA GLN A 475 -1.36 -3.30 0.86
C GLN A 475 -0.33 -4.34 0.38
N MET A 476 -0.26 -5.51 1.00
CA MET A 476 0.62 -6.60 0.57
C MET A 476 0.26 -7.19 -0.81
N ARG A 477 -0.85 -6.76 -1.44
CA ARG A 477 -1.20 -7.15 -2.83
C ARG A 477 -0.20 -6.64 -3.86
N SER A 478 0.65 -5.68 -3.50
CA SER A 478 1.83 -5.26 -4.27
C SER A 478 2.77 -6.43 -4.61
N VAL A 479 2.74 -7.52 -3.84
CA VAL A 479 3.52 -8.75 -4.11
C VAL A 479 3.31 -9.30 -5.52
N TRP A 480 2.11 -9.16 -6.09
CA TRP A 480 1.80 -9.66 -7.43
C TRP A 480 2.52 -8.86 -8.52
N VAL A 481 2.69 -7.56 -8.31
CA VAL A 481 3.47 -6.69 -9.22
C VAL A 481 4.94 -7.11 -9.18
N TYR A 482 5.49 -7.37 -7.99
CA TYR A 482 6.86 -7.84 -7.84
C TYR A 482 7.06 -9.23 -8.47
N ALA A 483 6.09 -10.11 -8.33
CA ALA A 483 6.11 -11.43 -8.95
C ALA A 483 6.14 -11.31 -10.49
N LEU A 484 5.29 -10.47 -11.08
CA LEU A 484 5.30 -10.23 -12.53
C LEU A 484 6.62 -9.63 -13.01
N ALA A 485 7.13 -8.61 -12.32
CA ALA A 485 8.41 -7.99 -12.63
C ALA A 485 9.54 -9.03 -12.60
N TRP A 486 9.56 -9.90 -11.59
CA TRP A 486 10.53 -10.98 -11.50
C TRP A 486 10.40 -12.00 -12.64
N HIS A 487 9.17 -12.37 -13.02
CA HIS A 487 8.94 -13.23 -14.19
C HIS A 487 9.53 -12.64 -15.46
N LEU A 488 9.38 -11.33 -15.68
CA LEU A 488 9.98 -10.63 -16.82
C LEU A 488 11.52 -10.65 -16.75
N VAL A 489 12.12 -10.43 -15.58
CA VAL A 489 13.57 -10.52 -15.38
C VAL A 489 14.10 -11.92 -15.67
N VAL A 490 13.42 -12.96 -15.18
CA VAL A 490 13.81 -14.37 -15.45
C VAL A 490 13.65 -14.72 -16.92
N GLN A 491 12.54 -14.33 -17.55
CA GLN A 491 12.33 -14.59 -18.97
C GLN A 491 13.37 -13.88 -19.85
N THR A 492 13.65 -12.61 -19.57
CA THR A 492 14.64 -11.83 -20.34
C THR A 492 16.07 -12.33 -20.13
N SER A 493 16.44 -12.69 -18.90
CA SER A 493 17.75 -13.27 -18.61
C SER A 493 17.93 -14.66 -19.22
N ALA A 494 16.93 -15.54 -19.11
CA ALA A 494 16.94 -16.85 -19.75
C ALA A 494 17.02 -16.73 -21.27
N LEU A 495 16.22 -15.84 -21.87
CA LEU A 495 16.26 -15.60 -23.32
C LEU A 495 17.63 -15.08 -23.77
N ARG A 496 18.20 -14.12 -23.04
CA ARG A 496 19.55 -13.60 -23.32
C ARG A 496 20.60 -14.71 -23.24
N GLU A 497 20.52 -15.58 -22.24
CA GLU A 497 21.50 -16.66 -22.07
C GLU A 497 21.35 -17.77 -23.12
N ILE A 498 20.12 -18.11 -23.50
CA ILE A 498 19.84 -19.03 -24.62
C ILE A 498 20.44 -18.49 -25.92
N ILE A 499 20.21 -17.21 -26.22
CA ILE A 499 20.79 -16.54 -27.39
C ILE A 499 22.32 -16.54 -27.34
N ARG A 500 22.92 -16.33 -26.16
CA ARG A 500 24.37 -16.23 -26.00
C ARG A 500 25.08 -17.58 -26.11
N THR A 501 24.49 -18.64 -25.56
CA THR A 501 25.18 -19.93 -25.36
C THR A 501 24.71 -21.04 -26.29
N ASN A 502 23.60 -20.84 -27.02
CA ASN A 502 22.94 -21.87 -27.84
C ASN A 502 22.61 -23.17 -27.06
N GLN A 503 22.64 -23.14 -25.72
CA GLN A 503 22.35 -24.29 -24.87
C GLN A 503 21.04 -24.10 -24.11
N ILE A 504 20.13 -25.06 -24.27
CA ILE A 504 18.79 -25.06 -23.65
C ILE A 504 18.83 -25.52 -22.18
N HIS A 505 19.98 -26.02 -21.70
CA HIS A 505 20.08 -26.73 -20.41
C HIS A 505 20.64 -25.91 -19.25
N ILE A 506 20.73 -24.59 -19.37
CA ILE A 506 21.23 -23.74 -18.29
C ILE A 506 20.14 -23.57 -17.22
N GLY A 507 20.53 -23.76 -15.96
CA GLY A 507 19.63 -23.60 -14.82
C GLY A 507 19.05 -22.19 -14.74
N VAL A 508 17.77 -22.10 -14.38
CA VAL A 508 17.06 -20.82 -14.24
C VAL A 508 17.37 -20.20 -12.88
N LEU A 509 17.52 -18.88 -12.81
CA LEU A 509 17.65 -18.13 -11.55
C LEU A 509 16.42 -18.37 -10.66
N GLY A 510 16.65 -18.92 -9.47
CA GLY A 510 15.63 -19.09 -8.45
C GLY A 510 15.46 -17.84 -7.59
N VAL A 511 14.26 -17.69 -6.99
CA VAL A 511 14.00 -16.69 -5.95
C VAL A 511 14.06 -17.35 -4.58
N PRO A 512 14.63 -16.72 -3.56
CA PRO A 512 14.46 -17.17 -2.17
C PRO A 512 12.98 -17.20 -1.77
N GLU A 513 12.55 -18.20 -0.98
CA GLU A 513 11.12 -18.49 -0.70
C GLU A 513 10.31 -17.26 -0.25
N PHE A 514 10.90 -16.41 0.57
CA PHE A 514 10.23 -15.27 1.21
C PHE A 514 10.64 -13.90 0.70
N LEU A 515 11.47 -13.81 -0.36
CA LEU A 515 11.99 -12.52 -0.81
C LEU A 515 10.86 -11.58 -1.21
N LEU A 516 9.96 -12.00 -2.12
CA LEU A 516 8.88 -11.16 -2.63
C LEU A 516 7.92 -10.71 -1.52
N SER A 517 7.59 -11.61 -0.59
CA SER A 517 6.74 -11.29 0.57
C SER A 517 7.42 -10.33 1.55
N THR A 518 8.73 -10.44 1.74
CA THR A 518 9.51 -9.51 2.57
C THR A 518 9.60 -8.14 1.92
N LEU A 519 9.84 -8.07 0.61
CA LEU A 519 9.82 -6.80 -0.13
C LEU A 519 8.44 -6.13 -0.05
N SER A 520 7.36 -6.92 -0.11
CA SER A 520 6.00 -6.41 0.04
C SER A 520 5.68 -5.95 1.47
N SER A 521 6.17 -6.63 2.51
CA SER A 521 5.92 -6.19 3.89
C SER A 521 6.59 -4.86 4.25
N VAL A 522 7.72 -4.52 3.61
CA VAL A 522 8.37 -3.21 3.78
C VAL A 522 7.46 -2.06 3.36
N THR A 523 6.53 -2.27 2.42
CA THR A 523 5.56 -1.24 2.02
C THR A 523 4.64 -0.79 3.17
N LEU A 524 4.49 -1.59 4.23
CA LEU A 524 3.74 -1.22 5.43
C LEU A 524 4.45 -0.15 6.25
N VAL A 525 5.77 -0.32 6.47
CA VAL A 525 6.61 0.64 7.22
C VAL A 525 6.64 1.99 6.51
N ALA A 526 6.60 1.93 5.20
CA ALA A 526 6.55 3.02 4.26
C ALA A 526 5.33 3.96 4.42
N GLN A 527 4.20 3.41 4.87
CA GLN A 527 2.99 4.17 5.21
C GLN A 527 2.98 4.67 6.66
N TYR A 528 4.06 4.40 7.41
CA TYR A 528 4.20 4.92 8.76
C TYR A 528 4.10 6.45 8.75
N ARG A 529 3.19 6.93 9.58
CA ARG A 529 2.93 8.34 9.80
C ARG A 529 3.50 8.74 11.15
N SER A 530 4.13 9.90 11.20
CA SER A 530 4.53 10.54 12.43
C SER A 530 4.20 12.02 12.36
N THR A 531 3.69 12.57 13.46
CA THR A 531 3.47 14.01 13.61
C THR A 531 4.77 14.81 13.42
N SER A 532 5.91 14.21 13.76
CA SER A 532 7.23 14.84 13.61
C SER A 532 7.61 15.14 12.15
N PHE A 533 7.05 14.40 11.18
CA PHE A 533 7.35 14.60 9.75
C PHE A 533 6.45 15.65 9.11
N ARG A 534 5.41 16.10 9.81
CA ARG A 534 4.34 16.89 9.23
C ARG A 534 4.84 18.24 8.72
N SER A 535 4.62 18.51 7.43
CA SER A 535 4.83 19.83 6.84
C SER A 535 3.68 20.22 5.93
N SER A 536 3.14 21.42 6.14
CA SER A 536 2.13 22.06 5.30
C SER A 536 2.57 23.48 4.88
N LYS A 537 3.86 23.62 4.55
CA LYS A 537 4.49 24.90 4.22
C LYS A 537 3.91 25.48 2.92
N ILE A 538 3.58 26.77 2.95
CA ILE A 538 3.15 27.52 1.77
C ILE A 538 4.37 27.88 0.92
N LEU A 539 4.40 27.38 -0.31
CA LEU A 539 5.49 27.60 -1.27
C LEU A 539 5.21 28.81 -2.14
N ARG A 540 4.01 28.87 -2.73
CA ARG A 540 3.58 29.95 -3.61
C ARG A 540 2.18 30.44 -3.24
N MET A 541 1.90 31.69 -3.60
CA MET A 541 0.63 32.34 -3.35
C MET A 541 0.34 33.34 -4.46
N MET A 542 -0.93 33.41 -4.88
CA MET A 542 -1.41 34.43 -5.80
C MET A 542 -2.81 34.89 -5.39
N VAL A 543 -3.09 36.18 -5.62
CA VAL A 543 -4.42 36.75 -5.42
C VAL A 543 -5.28 36.41 -6.63
N LEU A 544 -6.48 35.89 -6.41
CA LEU A 544 -7.45 35.67 -7.47
C LEU A 544 -8.35 36.91 -7.64
N PRO A 545 -8.63 37.33 -8.89
CA PRO A 545 -9.57 38.42 -9.15
C PRO A 545 -11.00 38.11 -8.65
N ASP A 546 -11.75 39.16 -8.32
CA ASP A 546 -13.09 39.03 -7.74
C ASP A 546 -14.15 38.45 -8.70
N ASN A 547 -13.91 38.58 -10.02
CA ASN A 547 -14.82 38.10 -11.06
C ASN A 547 -14.64 36.61 -11.40
N VAL A 548 -13.71 35.92 -10.72
CA VAL A 548 -13.42 34.50 -10.96
C VAL A 548 -14.51 33.59 -10.38
N GLY A 549 -15.60 34.09 -9.78
CA GLY A 549 -16.66 33.25 -9.20
C GLY A 549 -17.17 32.12 -10.10
N ASN A 550 -17.29 32.35 -11.42
CA ASN A 550 -17.62 31.29 -12.38
C ASN A 550 -16.39 30.47 -12.82
N GLY A 551 -15.23 31.09 -12.96
CA GLY A 551 -13.96 30.41 -13.24
C GLY A 551 -13.49 29.49 -12.11
N TRP A 552 -13.95 29.75 -10.87
CA TRP A 552 -13.74 28.89 -9.71
C TRP A 552 -14.45 27.55 -9.90
N ARG A 553 -15.67 27.52 -10.46
CA ARG A 553 -16.38 26.24 -10.70
C ARG A 553 -15.59 25.36 -11.65
N THR A 554 -14.98 25.97 -12.66
CA THR A 554 -14.08 25.26 -13.57
C THR A 554 -12.74 24.91 -12.92
N ALA A 555 -12.21 25.74 -12.02
CA ALA A 555 -10.99 25.49 -11.27
C ALA A 555 -11.14 24.38 -10.21
N LYS A 556 -12.32 24.24 -9.60
CA LYS A 556 -12.66 23.13 -8.68
C LYS A 556 -12.44 21.76 -9.32
N TYR A 557 -12.70 21.66 -10.63
CA TYR A 557 -12.46 20.46 -11.44
C TYR A 557 -11.17 20.52 -12.26
N GLN A 558 -10.34 21.56 -12.08
CA GLN A 558 -9.03 21.57 -12.71
C GLN A 558 -8.21 20.43 -12.13
N TYR A 559 -7.86 19.51 -13.02
CA TYR A 559 -7.03 18.37 -12.70
C TYR A 559 -5.64 18.85 -12.34
N SER A 560 -5.29 18.77 -11.06
CA SER A 560 -3.89 18.90 -10.66
C SER A 560 -3.16 17.60 -10.99
N PHE A 561 -2.62 17.51 -12.21
CA PHE A 561 -1.69 16.45 -12.60
C PHE A 561 -0.31 16.59 -11.94
N ALA A 562 -0.10 17.67 -11.18
CA ALA A 562 1.11 17.89 -10.39
C ALA A 562 1.20 16.92 -9.20
N HIS A 563 0.10 16.28 -8.82
CA HIS A 563 0.05 15.31 -7.73
C HIS A 563 1.03 14.15 -8.00
N ARG A 564 2.00 13.96 -7.08
CA ARG A 564 3.04 12.90 -7.03
C ARG A 564 4.12 12.88 -8.13
N GLY A 565 4.28 13.98 -8.88
CA GLY A 565 5.30 14.13 -9.93
C GLY A 565 4.91 13.46 -11.27
N ARG A 566 5.61 13.80 -12.37
CA ARG A 566 5.26 13.35 -13.75
C ARG A 566 5.03 11.83 -13.90
N GLY A 567 5.67 10.99 -13.10
CA GLY A 567 5.49 9.53 -13.13
C GLY A 567 4.17 9.03 -12.52
N SER A 568 3.50 9.81 -11.70
CA SER A 568 2.28 9.39 -10.99
C SER A 568 1.01 9.44 -11.83
N VAL A 569 1.01 10.22 -12.92
CA VAL A 569 -0.17 10.36 -13.78
C VAL A 569 -0.51 9.05 -14.52
N LEU A 570 0.48 8.18 -14.76
CA LEU A 570 0.30 6.94 -15.52
C LEU A 570 0.10 5.68 -14.64
N LEU A 571 0.68 5.65 -13.44
CA LEU A 571 0.75 4.41 -12.62
C LEU A 571 0.49 4.67 -11.11
N SER A 572 -0.02 5.84 -10.72
CA SER A 572 -0.25 6.40 -9.36
C SER A 572 -0.29 5.42 -8.16
N GLY A 573 -1.10 4.36 -8.19
CA GLY A 573 -1.19 3.39 -7.10
C GLY A 573 0.04 2.47 -7.03
N VAL A 574 0.38 1.82 -8.14
CA VAL A 574 1.56 0.94 -8.27
C VAL A 574 2.87 1.73 -8.21
N VAL A 575 2.83 3.03 -8.52
CA VAL A 575 3.96 3.93 -8.37
C VAL A 575 4.34 4.07 -6.91
N ILE A 576 3.42 4.04 -5.94
CA ILE A 576 3.80 4.00 -4.51
C ILE A 576 4.67 2.75 -4.25
N ASP A 577 4.20 1.58 -4.66
CA ASP A 577 4.92 0.31 -4.47
C ASP A 577 6.26 0.29 -5.20
N LEU A 578 6.31 0.77 -6.44
CA LEU A 578 7.52 0.87 -7.24
C LEU A 578 8.51 1.88 -6.65
N LYS A 579 8.01 3.03 -6.20
CA LYS A 579 8.81 4.07 -5.52
C LYS A 579 9.46 3.46 -4.29
N PHE A 580 8.73 2.68 -3.51
CA PHE A 580 9.28 1.98 -2.35
C PHE A 580 10.28 0.90 -2.69
N LEU A 581 10.00 0.10 -3.71
CA LEU A 581 10.96 -0.87 -4.22
C LEU A 581 12.28 -0.16 -4.59
N ILE A 582 12.20 0.97 -5.30
CA ILE A 582 13.37 1.78 -5.66
C ILE A 582 14.11 2.28 -4.41
N CYS A 583 13.39 2.79 -3.40
CA CYS A 583 14.00 3.23 -2.13
C CYS A 583 14.71 2.10 -1.41
N LEU A 584 14.06 0.94 -1.32
CA LEU A 584 14.59 -0.24 -0.67
C LEU A 584 15.81 -0.76 -1.43
N LEU A 585 15.77 -0.75 -2.76
CA LEU A 585 16.93 -1.11 -3.59
C LEU A 585 18.10 -0.13 -3.37
N PHE A 586 17.84 1.17 -3.29
CA PHE A 586 18.88 2.16 -2.94
C PHE A 586 19.43 1.95 -1.53
N LEU A 587 18.58 1.61 -0.56
CA LEU A 587 19.01 1.35 0.82
C LEU A 587 19.82 0.06 0.90
N LEU A 588 19.40 -1.01 0.22
CA LEU A 588 20.15 -2.26 0.13
C LEU A 588 21.48 -2.06 -0.60
N ALA A 589 21.50 -1.27 -1.68
CA ALA A 589 22.73 -0.91 -2.38
C ALA A 589 23.66 -0.08 -1.48
N ALA A 590 23.13 0.88 -0.71
CA ALA A 590 23.91 1.66 0.24
C ALA A 590 24.46 0.78 1.37
N LEU A 591 23.66 -0.12 1.94
CA LEU A 591 24.10 -1.09 2.94
C LEU A 591 25.13 -2.06 2.37
N TRP A 592 24.97 -2.49 1.12
CA TRP A 592 25.96 -3.32 0.42
C TRP A 592 27.28 -2.56 0.26
N VAL A 593 27.24 -1.30 -0.19
CA VAL A 593 28.44 -0.46 -0.30
C VAL A 593 29.07 -0.24 1.06
N VAL A 594 28.31 0.02 2.12
CA VAL A 594 28.84 0.16 3.49
C VAL A 594 29.41 -1.16 4.00
N HIS A 595 28.79 -2.29 3.68
CA HIS A 595 29.30 -3.62 4.01
C HIS A 595 30.59 -3.92 3.27
N GLU A 596 30.67 -3.65 1.97
CA GLU A 596 31.89 -3.78 1.16
C GLU A 596 32.98 -2.84 1.67
N VAL A 597 32.65 -1.58 1.98
CA VAL A 597 33.60 -0.62 2.55
C VAL A 597 34.05 -1.04 3.95
N ARG A 598 33.18 -1.61 4.79
CA ARG A 598 33.57 -2.18 6.09
C ARG A 598 34.35 -3.48 5.94
N CYS A 599 34.02 -4.35 5.00
CA CYS A 599 34.79 -5.55 4.70
C CYS A 599 36.17 -5.17 4.18
N VAL A 600 36.27 -4.20 3.27
CA VAL A 600 37.53 -3.64 2.78
C VAL A 600 38.28 -2.91 3.88
N SER A 601 37.61 -2.19 4.78
CA SER A 601 38.26 -1.49 5.91
C SER A 601 38.74 -2.47 6.98
N VAL A 602 37.99 -3.55 7.26
CA VAL A 602 38.38 -4.63 8.17
C VAL A 602 39.47 -5.49 7.54
N VAL A 603 39.42 -5.75 6.24
CA VAL A 603 40.50 -6.42 5.49
C VAL A 603 41.73 -5.52 5.37
N ARG A 604 41.57 -4.20 5.28
CA ARG A 604 42.66 -3.22 5.29
C ARG A 604 43.27 -3.04 6.69
N GLU A 605 42.47 -3.09 7.76
CA GLU A 605 42.99 -3.14 9.13
C GLU A 605 43.62 -4.49 9.46
N LEU A 606 43.06 -5.61 9.01
CA LEU A 606 43.72 -6.93 9.11
C LEU A 606 45.00 -6.98 8.27
N LEU A 607 45.02 -6.37 7.08
CA LEU A 607 46.23 -6.24 6.27
C LEU A 607 47.23 -5.28 6.92
N LEU A 608 46.80 -4.19 7.56
CA LEU A 608 47.70 -3.28 8.29
C LEU A 608 48.24 -3.92 9.57
N VAL A 609 47.44 -4.72 10.29
CA VAL A 609 47.87 -5.50 11.47
C VAL A 609 48.76 -6.67 11.05
N LEU A 610 48.52 -7.31 9.90
CA LEU A 610 49.43 -8.30 9.31
C LEU A 610 50.71 -7.66 8.76
N TYR A 611 50.64 -6.44 8.18
CA TYR A 611 51.82 -5.71 7.72
C TYR A 611 52.66 -5.21 8.89
N PHE A 612 52.05 -4.72 9.97
CA PHE A 612 52.77 -4.28 11.17
C PHE A 612 53.42 -5.46 11.90
N ASN A 613 52.74 -6.61 12.04
CA ASN A 613 53.33 -7.78 12.70
C ASN A 613 54.38 -8.52 11.84
N LEU A 614 54.43 -8.31 10.51
CA LEU A 614 55.52 -8.79 9.66
C LEU A 614 56.72 -7.85 9.59
N PHE A 615 56.62 -6.59 10.02
CA PHE A 615 57.70 -5.60 9.96
C PHE A 615 58.27 -5.14 11.31
N THR A 616 57.71 -5.56 12.45
CA THR A 616 58.30 -5.30 13.79
C THR A 616 58.96 -6.54 14.41
N GLY A 617 59.34 -7.52 13.60
CA GLY A 617 59.96 -8.77 14.05
C GLY A 617 61.42 -8.96 13.68
N VAL A 618 62.23 -7.89 13.52
CA VAL A 618 63.70 -7.94 13.55
C VAL A 618 64.22 -6.57 13.99
N CYS A 619 64.62 -6.48 15.26
CA CYS A 619 65.53 -5.53 15.95
C CYS A 619 65.03 -5.32 17.39
N ASP A 620 64.94 -6.40 18.16
CA ASP A 620 65.92 -6.75 19.20
C ASP A 620 65.84 -8.26 19.49
#